data_AF-K1ZY83-F1
#
_entry.id   AF-K1ZY83-F1
#
_cell.length_a   1.000
_cell.length_b   1.000
_cell.length_c   1.000
_cell.angle_alpha   90.00
_cell.angle_beta   90.00
_cell.angle_gamma   90.00
#
_symmetry.space_group_name_H-M   'P 1'
#
loop_
_entity.id
_entity.type
_entity.pdbx_description
1 polymer ?
#
loop_
_entity_poly.entity_id
_entity_poly.type
_entity_poly.pdbx_seq_one_letter_code
_entity_poly.pdbx_strand_id
1 'polypeptide(L)'
;MTMNTTGLLLDNSHKITVKDCIANCNVKAGYDLLSSTTNCFDNCKALSTGQGNNALYGNNVFGFVSANGYGNIFERCIANSTQALSTT
;
A
#
# COMPACT_ATOMS: atom_id res chain seq x y z
N MET A 1 15.87 10.73 9.43
CA MET A 1 15.30 10.39 8.11
C MET A 1 13.79 10.44 8.20
N THR A 2 13.12 10.94 7.17
CA THR A 2 11.65 11.03 7.08
C THR A 2 11.11 9.72 6.52
N MET A 3 10.06 9.15 7.13
CA MET A 3 9.38 7.95 6.63
C MET A 3 8.49 8.29 5.44
N ASN A 4 8.32 7.35 4.51
CA ASN A 4 7.38 7.51 3.42
C ASN A 4 5.95 7.43 3.94
N THR A 5 5.06 8.33 3.52
CA THR A 5 3.63 8.17 3.84
C THR A 5 3.06 6.97 3.09
N THR A 6 3.35 6.89 1.79
CA THR A 6 2.96 5.80 0.90
C THR A 6 4.18 5.36 0.10
N GLY A 7 4.35 4.06 -0.12
CA GLY A 7 5.49 3.52 -0.88
C GLY A 7 5.36 3.77 -2.38
N LEU A 8 4.21 3.40 -2.96
CA LEU A 8 3.87 3.67 -4.35
C LEU A 8 2.39 4.02 -4.48
N LEU A 9 2.11 5.14 -5.14
CA LEU A 9 0.77 5.60 -5.49
C LEU A 9 0.59 5.53 -7.01
N LEU A 10 -0.46 4.84 -7.47
CA LEU A 10 -0.98 4.98 -8.82
C LEU A 10 -2.30 5.73 -8.75
N ASP A 11 -2.36 6.91 -9.35
CA ASP A 11 -3.55 7.73 -9.43
C ASP A 11 -3.97 7.88 -10.90
N ASN A 12 -5.25 7.60 -11.20
CA ASN A 12 -5.81 7.67 -12.55
C ASN A 12 -4.96 6.94 -13.63
N SER A 13 -4.41 5.78 -13.27
CA SER A 13 -3.46 5.03 -14.10
C SER A 13 -4.09 3.76 -14.70
N HIS A 14 -3.58 3.33 -15.87
CA HIS A 14 -4.11 2.17 -16.60
C HIS A 14 -2.99 1.31 -17.18
N LYS A 15 -3.13 -0.02 -17.11
CA LYS A 15 -2.21 -1.02 -17.69
C LYS A 15 -0.74 -0.92 -17.22
N ILE A 16 -0.53 -0.50 -15.99
CA ILE A 16 0.80 -0.51 -15.37
C ILE A 16 1.11 -1.90 -14.81
N THR A 17 2.35 -2.34 -14.97
CA THR A 17 2.87 -3.54 -14.31
C THR A 17 3.97 -3.15 -13.33
N VAL A 18 3.83 -3.58 -12.09
CA VAL A 18 4.85 -3.44 -11.03
C VAL A 18 5.22 -4.85 -10.58
N LYS A 19 6.51 -5.16 -10.60
CA LYS A 19 6.98 -6.52 -10.35
C LYS A 19 8.21 -6.53 -9.46
N ASP A 20 8.28 -7.51 -8.56
CA ASP A 20 9.43 -7.79 -7.69
C ASP A 20 9.88 -6.57 -6.84
N CYS A 21 8.93 -5.69 -6.50
CA CYS A 21 9.20 -4.47 -5.75
C CYS A 21 8.88 -4.63 -4.25
N ILE A 22 9.57 -3.83 -3.42
CA ILE A 22 9.35 -3.79 -1.97
C ILE A 22 9.05 -2.35 -1.53
N ALA A 23 7.86 -2.13 -0.99
CA ALA A 23 7.48 -0.92 -0.26
C ALA A 23 7.66 -1.18 1.25
N ASN A 24 8.65 -0.53 1.88
CA ASN A 24 9.01 -0.77 3.28
C ASN A 24 8.88 0.48 4.15
N CYS A 25 8.51 0.29 5.42
CA CYS A 25 8.45 1.34 6.45
C CYS A 25 7.59 2.55 6.05
N ASN A 26 6.39 2.29 5.53
CA ASN A 26 5.44 3.33 5.14
C ASN A 26 4.51 3.69 6.31
N VAL A 27 4.07 4.93 6.45
CA VAL A 27 3.18 5.35 7.55
C VAL A 27 1.73 4.92 7.32
N LYS A 28 1.26 4.97 6.06
CA LYS A 28 -0.14 4.74 5.69
C LYS A 28 -0.33 3.54 4.77
N ALA A 29 0.34 3.50 3.61
CA ALA A 29 0.13 2.46 2.62
C ALA A 29 1.43 1.96 1.98
N GLY A 30 1.55 0.66 1.72
CA GLY A 30 2.62 0.13 0.88
C GLY A 30 2.38 0.50 -0.59
N TYR A 31 1.26 0.03 -1.12
CA TYR A 31 0.80 0.30 -2.48
C TYR A 31 -0.64 0.82 -2.44
N ASP A 32 -0.87 1.98 -3.07
CA ASP A 32 -2.16 2.66 -3.13
C ASP A 32 -2.55 2.89 -4.59
N LEU A 33 -3.69 2.34 -5.01
CA LEU A 33 -4.25 2.52 -6.34
C LEU A 33 -5.54 3.33 -6.21
N LEU A 34 -5.49 4.60 -6.58
CA LEU A 34 -6.62 5.51 -6.59
C LEU A 34 -7.15 5.66 -8.01
N SER A 35 -8.43 5.38 -8.21
CA SER A 35 -9.13 5.58 -9.51
C SER A 35 -8.41 4.94 -10.71
N SER A 36 -7.65 3.88 -10.46
CA SER A 36 -6.76 3.24 -11.43
C SER A 36 -7.33 1.91 -11.88
N THR A 37 -7.08 1.50 -13.13
CA THR A 37 -7.73 0.32 -13.74
C THR A 37 -6.76 -0.63 -14.41
N THR A 38 -7.03 -1.94 -14.33
CA THR A 38 -6.29 -2.97 -15.08
C THR A 38 -4.76 -2.95 -14.84
N ASN A 39 -4.34 -2.62 -13.62
CA ASN A 39 -2.92 -2.67 -13.23
C ASN A 39 -2.58 -4.03 -12.62
N CYS A 40 -1.33 -4.46 -12.77
CA CYS A 40 -0.85 -5.74 -12.27
C CYS A 40 0.35 -5.55 -11.33
N PHE A 41 0.21 -6.05 -10.11
CA PHE A 41 1.28 -6.14 -9.12
C PHE A 41 1.63 -7.60 -8.93
N ASP A 42 2.83 -8.00 -9.34
CA ASP A 42 3.32 -9.38 -9.27
C ASP A 42 4.49 -9.49 -8.30
N ASN A 43 4.40 -10.42 -7.34
CA ASN A 43 5.46 -10.72 -6.37
C ASN A 43 5.98 -9.47 -5.61
N CYS A 44 5.09 -8.52 -5.33
CA CYS A 44 5.41 -7.30 -4.59
C CYS A 44 5.23 -7.48 -3.08
N LYS A 45 5.97 -6.71 -2.28
CA LYS A 45 5.95 -6.81 -0.81
C LYS A 45 5.70 -5.45 -0.16
N ALA A 46 4.70 -5.37 0.70
CA ALA A 46 4.47 -4.25 1.59
C ALA A 46 4.89 -4.66 3.01
N LEU A 47 6.00 -4.11 3.51
CA LEU A 47 6.61 -4.50 4.77
C LEU A 47 6.55 -3.35 5.78
N SER A 48 6.29 -3.68 7.05
CA SER A 48 6.34 -2.74 8.18
C SER A 48 5.53 -1.46 7.95
N THR A 49 4.36 -1.59 7.32
CA THR A 49 3.48 -0.45 7.05
C THR A 49 2.70 -0.08 8.31
N GLY A 50 2.65 1.19 8.64
CA GLY A 50 2.21 1.73 9.93
C GLY A 50 3.36 2.06 10.89
N GLN A 51 4.61 1.77 10.52
CA GLN A 51 5.76 2.14 11.34
C GLN A 51 5.81 3.66 11.54
N GLY A 52 5.92 4.08 12.81
CA GLY A 52 5.98 5.50 13.19
C GLY A 52 4.65 6.25 13.02
N ASN A 53 3.55 5.55 12.82
CA ASN A 53 2.22 6.13 12.82
C ASN A 53 1.77 6.42 14.26
N ASN A 54 1.44 7.68 14.54
CA ASN A 54 1.04 8.15 15.86
C ASN A 54 -0.47 8.47 15.94
N ALA A 55 -1.24 8.18 14.89
CA ALA A 55 -2.68 8.43 14.88
C ALA A 55 -3.41 7.38 15.72
N LEU A 56 -4.10 7.84 16.77
CA LEU A 56 -4.84 7.02 17.74
C LEU A 56 -6.26 6.64 17.26
N TYR A 57 -6.84 7.44 16.38
CA TYR A 57 -8.21 7.28 15.90
C TYR A 57 -8.29 7.46 14.39
N GLY A 58 -9.22 6.76 13.73
CA GLY A 58 -9.45 6.88 12.28
C GLY A 58 -8.25 6.44 11.43
N ASN A 59 -7.38 5.60 11.97
CA ASN A 59 -6.11 5.28 11.36
C ASN A 59 -6.19 4.01 10.50
N ASN A 60 -6.37 4.21 9.20
CA ASN A 60 -6.38 3.12 8.23
C ASN A 60 -4.99 2.91 7.64
N VAL A 61 -4.40 1.75 7.93
CA VAL A 61 -3.07 1.35 7.46
C VAL A 61 -3.21 0.12 6.55
N PHE A 62 -2.60 0.15 5.37
CA PHE A 62 -2.77 -0.89 4.36
C PHE A 62 -1.43 -1.38 3.79
N GLY A 63 -1.31 -2.68 3.53
CA GLY A 63 -0.21 -3.19 2.71
C GLY A 63 -0.44 -2.84 1.24
N PHE A 64 -1.61 -3.22 0.72
CA PHE A 64 -2.08 -2.96 -0.64
C PHE A 64 -3.52 -2.47 -0.55
N VAL A 65 -3.85 -1.39 -1.26
CA VAL A 65 -5.22 -0.87 -1.34
C VAL A 65 -5.53 -0.46 -2.78
N SER A 66 -6.75 -0.74 -3.22
CA SER A 66 -7.30 -0.31 -4.51
C SER A 66 -8.68 0.27 -4.27
N ALA A 67 -8.85 1.55 -4.58
CA ALA A 67 -10.07 2.31 -4.35
C ALA A 67 -10.53 3.02 -5.63
N ASN A 68 -11.85 3.05 -5.86
CA ASN A 68 -12.50 3.78 -6.97
C ASN A 68 -12.04 3.37 -8.38
N GLY A 69 -11.42 2.20 -8.51
CA GLY A 69 -10.97 1.62 -9.77
C GLY A 69 -11.34 0.14 -9.87
N TYR A 70 -11.06 -0.50 -11.01
CA TYR A 70 -11.46 -1.89 -11.25
C TYR A 70 -10.44 -2.67 -12.08
N GLY A 71 -10.50 -4.00 -11.97
CA GLY A 71 -9.63 -4.91 -12.73
C GLY A 71 -8.15 -4.87 -12.33
N ASN A 72 -7.80 -4.26 -11.20
CA ASN A 72 -6.44 -4.32 -10.66
C ASN A 72 -6.19 -5.69 -10.01
N ILE A 73 -4.97 -6.19 -10.16
CA ILE A 73 -4.55 -7.50 -9.68
C ILE A 73 -3.35 -7.33 -8.76
N PHE A 74 -3.43 -7.94 -7.57
CA PHE A 74 -2.29 -8.16 -6.68
C PHE A 74 -2.03 -9.67 -6.61
N GLU A 75 -1.09 -10.16 -7.42
CA GLU A 75 -0.76 -11.57 -7.53
C GLU A 75 0.53 -11.90 -6.76
N ARG A 76 0.51 -12.96 -5.95
CA ARG A 76 1.66 -13.40 -5.13
C ARG A 76 2.25 -12.29 -4.24
N CYS A 77 1.45 -11.29 -3.88
CA CYS A 77 1.87 -10.17 -3.09
C CYS A 77 1.78 -10.48 -1.59
N ILE A 78 2.72 -9.94 -0.80
CA ILE A 78 2.79 -10.17 0.64
C ILE A 78 2.70 -8.83 1.38
N ALA A 79 1.70 -8.69 2.24
CA ALA A 79 1.66 -7.66 3.27
C ALA A 79 2.09 -8.30 4.58
N ASN A 80 3.15 -7.79 5.19
CA ASN A 80 3.64 -8.30 6.47
C ASN A 80 3.97 -7.16 7.43
N SER A 81 3.64 -7.34 8.70
CA SER A 81 3.79 -6.34 9.75
C SER A 81 3.08 -5.02 9.42
N THR A 82 1.91 -5.11 8.77
CA THR A 82 1.00 -3.99 8.54
C THR A 82 0.18 -3.77 9.80
N GLN A 83 0.43 -2.68 10.53
CA GLN A 83 -0.14 -2.47 11.87
C GLN A 83 -0.58 -1.02 12.05
N ALA A 84 -1.85 -0.82 12.44
CA ALA A 84 -2.32 0.48 12.90
C ALA A 84 -2.09 0.61 14.41
N LEU A 85 -1.73 1.81 14.88
CA LEU A 85 -1.75 2.12 16.30
C LEU A 85 -3.22 2.17 16.76
N SER A 86 -3.57 1.37 17.76
CA SER A 86 -4.91 1.34 18.36
C SER A 86 -4.77 1.32 19.88
N THR A 87 -5.46 2.23 20.55
CA THR A 87 -5.62 2.23 22.02
C THR A 87 -6.99 1.68 22.34
N THR A 88 -7.03 0.57 23.09
CA THR A 88 -8.27 -0.05 23.59
C THR A 88 -8.68 0.58 24.92
#